data_AF-A0A1I1Y3M1-F1
#
_entry.id   AF-A0A1I1Y3M1-F1
#
_cell.length_a   1.000
_cell.length_b   1.000
_cell.length_c   1.000
_cell.angle_alpha   90.00
_cell.angle_beta   90.00
_cell.angle_gamma   90.00
#
_symmetry.space_group_name_H-M   'P 1'
#
loop_
_entity.id
_entity.type
_entity.pdbx_description
1 polymer ?
#
loop_
_entity_poly.entity_id
_entity_poly.type
_entity_poly.pdbx_seq_one_letter_code
_entity_poly.pdbx_strand_id
1 'polypeptide(L)'
;MAPVVETLIERGFTVHAINPKQMDRFRDRFTLAGAKDDSRDAGVMASAMRTDPRCFRPLAAADPVVIELREWSRIAEGLGAERNRLTNRMREQLWRYFPALLELENDLGAE
;
A
#
# COMPACT_ATOMS: atom_id res chain seq x y z
N MET A 1 -3.22 0.45 -6.48
CA MET A 1 -4.20 1.43 -5.99
C MET A 1 -5.28 0.64 -5.26
N ALA A 2 -6.06 1.24 -4.34
CA ALA A 2 -7.21 0.54 -3.79
C ALA A 2 -8.29 0.38 -4.88
N PRO A 3 -9.03 -0.75 -4.94
CA PRO A 3 -9.99 -1.05 -6.04
C PRO A 3 -11.03 0.06 -6.26
N VAL A 4 -11.42 0.73 -5.17
CA VAL A 4 -12.40 1.83 -5.18
C VAL A 4 -11.86 3.05 -5.94
N VAL A 5 -10.58 3.41 -5.77
CA VAL A 5 -9.98 4.57 -6.43
C VAL A 5 -9.92 4.37 -7.94
N GLU A 6 -9.53 3.17 -8.35
CA GLU A 6 -9.43 2.76 -9.75
C GLU A 6 -10.81 2.80 -10.44
N THR A 7 -11.82 2.19 -9.80
CA THR A 7 -13.21 2.21 -10.30
C THR A 7 -13.75 3.65 -10.46
N LEU A 8 -13.43 4.55 -9.54
CA LEU A 8 -13.87 5.95 -9.63
C LEU A 8 -13.21 6.67 -10.82
N ILE A 9 -11.91 6.47 -11.02
CA ILE A 9 -11.19 7.05 -12.16
C ILE A 9 -11.74 6.50 -13.48
N GLU A 10 -11.96 5.19 -13.58
CA GLU A 10 -12.53 4.53 -14.78
C GLU A 10 -13.93 5.05 -15.13
N ARG A 11 -14.74 5.36 -14.12
CA ARG A 11 -16.08 5.96 -14.31
C ARG A 11 -16.04 7.45 -14.64
N GLY A 12 -14.85 8.05 -14.78
CA GLY A 12 -14.66 9.45 -15.15
C GLY A 12 -14.72 10.43 -13.98
N PHE A 13 -14.71 9.97 -12.73
CA PHE A 13 -14.62 10.87 -11.58
C PHE A 13 -13.19 11.39 -11.40
N THR A 14 -13.06 12.68 -11.12
CA THR A 14 -11.76 13.28 -10.79
C THR A 14 -11.41 13.00 -9.33
N VAL A 15 -10.54 12.01 -9.11
CA VAL A 15 -10.04 11.68 -7.77
C VAL A 15 -8.80 12.53 -7.47
N HIS A 16 -8.71 13.07 -6.25
CA HIS A 16 -7.56 13.87 -5.82
C HIS A 16 -6.85 13.19 -4.66
N ALA A 17 -5.52 13.25 -4.65
CA ALA A 17 -4.75 12.83 -3.49
C ALA A 17 -4.82 13.89 -2.40
N ILE A 18 -5.17 13.47 -1.18
CA ILE A 18 -5.19 14.33 0.00
C ILE A 18 -4.07 13.91 0.94
N ASN A 19 -3.17 14.85 1.25
CA ASN A 19 -2.15 14.64 2.26
C ASN A 19 -2.74 14.92 3.66
N PRO A 20 -2.72 13.97 4.61
CA PRO A 20 -3.29 14.16 5.95
C PRO A 20 -2.71 15.39 6.68
N LYS A 21 -1.40 15.63 6.58
CA LYS A 21 -0.73 16.77 7.22
C LYS A 21 -1.13 18.11 6.61
N GLN A 22 -1.40 18.12 5.30
CA GLN A 22 -1.97 19.28 4.63
C GLN A 22 -3.40 19.52 5.12
N MET A 23 -4.19 18.46 5.28
CA MET A 23 -5.57 18.54 5.76
C MET A 23 -5.66 19.10 7.18
N ASP A 24 -4.74 18.73 8.06
CA ASP A 24 -4.65 19.31 9.41
C ASP A 24 -4.46 20.83 9.37
N ARG A 25 -3.58 21.35 8.50
CA ARG A 25 -3.40 22.80 8.33
C ARG A 25 -4.64 23.50 7.76
N PHE A 26 -5.43 22.80 6.95
CA PHE A 26 -6.70 23.33 6.48
C PHE A 26 -7.75 23.34 7.59
N ARG A 27 -7.78 22.33 8.47
CA ARG A 27 -8.67 22.30 9.65
C ARG A 27 -8.43 23.49 10.56
N ASP A 28 -7.16 23.85 10.80
CA ASP A 28 -6.78 25.00 11.63
C ASP A 28 -7.40 26.33 11.16
N ARG A 29 -7.73 26.48 9.87
CA ARG A 29 -8.40 27.68 9.34
C ARG A 29 -9.87 27.81 9.78
N PHE A 30 -10.53 26.70 10.11
CA PHE A 30 -11.96 26.67 10.42
C PHE A 30 -12.25 26.45 11.90
N THR A 31 -11.36 25.80 12.65
CA THR A 31 -11.59 25.48 14.06
C THR A 31 -10.27 25.36 14.82
N LEU A 32 -10.19 26.01 15.99
CA LEU A 32 -9.05 25.93 16.91
C LEU A 32 -9.13 24.70 17.85
N ALA A 33 -10.32 24.11 18.01
CA ALA A 33 -10.56 22.95 18.84
C ALA A 33 -10.25 21.65 18.09
N GLY A 34 -9.47 20.74 18.69
CA GLY A 34 -9.08 19.46 18.10
C GLY A 34 -10.17 18.39 18.05
N ALA A 35 -11.45 18.75 18.24
CA ALA A 35 -12.55 17.80 18.22
C ALA A 35 -12.81 17.34 16.77
N LYS A 36 -12.56 16.06 16.51
CA LYS A 36 -12.80 15.43 15.21
C LYS A 36 -14.30 15.33 14.93
N ASP A 37 -14.70 15.76 13.74
CA ASP A 37 -16.08 15.73 13.26
C ASP A 37 -16.03 15.50 11.74
N ASP A 38 -16.54 14.35 11.28
CA ASP A 38 -16.45 13.95 9.87
C ASP A 38 -17.27 14.88 8.95
N SER A 39 -18.38 15.45 9.45
CA SER A 39 -19.18 16.42 8.69
C SER A 39 -18.41 17.72 8.49
N ARG A 40 -17.70 18.16 9.53
CA ARG A 40 -16.80 19.31 9.45
C ARG A 40 -15.63 19.03 8.51
N ASP A 41 -15.01 17.86 8.60
CA ASP A 41 -13.91 17.45 7.74
C ASP A 41 -14.31 17.47 6.26
N ALA A 42 -15.52 16.99 5.94
CA ALA A 42 -16.07 17.08 4.58
C ALA A 42 -16.20 18.53 4.10
N GLY A 43 -16.68 19.43 4.97
CA GLY A 43 -16.75 20.86 4.69
C GLY A 43 -15.39 21.50 4.46
N VAL A 44 -14.39 21.17 5.29
CA VAL A 44 -13.00 21.65 5.15
C VAL A 44 -12.43 21.19 3.81
N MET A 45 -12.58 19.90 3.46
CA MET A 45 -12.12 19.36 2.19
C MET A 45 -12.77 20.06 0.98
N ALA A 46 -14.09 20.23 1.01
CA ALA A 46 -14.82 20.89 -0.08
C ALA A 46 -14.45 22.37 -0.22
N SER A 47 -14.17 23.05 0.90
CA SER A 47 -13.71 24.44 0.89
C SER A 47 -12.30 24.54 0.33
N ALA A 48 -11.37 23.71 0.81
CA ALA A 48 -9.98 23.69 0.37
C ALA A 48 -9.84 23.38 -1.13
N MET A 49 -10.58 22.40 -1.65
CA MET A 49 -10.56 22.08 -3.09
C MET A 49 -11.05 23.25 -3.96
N ARG A 50 -11.98 24.07 -3.43
CA ARG A 50 -12.53 25.23 -4.13
C ARG A 50 -11.58 26.42 -4.12
N THR A 51 -10.93 26.68 -2.99
CA THR A 51 -10.06 27.87 -2.82
C THR A 51 -8.63 27.63 -3.28
N ASP A 52 -8.12 26.40 -3.10
CA ASP A 52 -6.72 26.05 -3.30
C ASP A 52 -6.57 24.83 -4.24
N PRO A 53 -7.17 24.80 -5.45
CA PRO A 53 -7.15 23.62 -6.33
C PRO A 53 -5.73 23.21 -6.73
N ARG A 54 -4.80 24.18 -6.81
CA ARG A 54 -3.37 23.94 -7.10
C ARG A 54 -2.66 23.11 -6.03
N CYS A 55 -3.22 23.05 -4.82
CA CYS A 55 -2.67 22.26 -3.72
C CYS A 55 -3.12 20.79 -3.76
N PHE A 56 -3.99 20.40 -4.69
CA PHE A 56 -4.48 19.03 -4.83
C PHE A 56 -4.10 18.49 -6.20
N ARG A 57 -3.37 17.37 -6.22
CA ARG A 57 -3.00 16.70 -7.47
C ARG A 57 -4.11 15.73 -7.87
N PRO A 58 -4.65 15.83 -9.10
CA PRO A 58 -5.56 14.82 -9.62
C PRO A 58 -4.78 13.51 -9.84
N LEU A 59 -5.42 12.41 -9.46
CA LEU A 59 -4.95 11.07 -9.74
C LEU A 59 -5.35 10.71 -11.17
N ALA A 60 -4.36 10.32 -11.97
CA ALA A 60 -4.59 9.75 -13.28
C ALA A 60 -4.71 8.23 -13.16
N ALA A 61 -5.44 7.63 -14.10
CA ALA A 61 -5.38 6.19 -14.31
C ALA A 61 -3.90 5.79 -14.50
N ALA A 62 -3.49 4.71 -13.84
CA ALA A 62 -2.18 4.16 -14.11
C ALA A 62 -2.18 3.55 -15.51
N ASP A 63 -1.02 3.57 -16.18
CA ASP A 63 -0.85 2.88 -17.45
C ASP A 63 -1.15 1.38 -17.26
N PRO A 64 -1.95 0.74 -18.14
CA PRO A 64 -2.26 -0.69 -18.06
C PRO A 64 -1.01 -1.57 -17.86
N VAL A 65 0.11 -1.24 -18.51
CA VAL A 65 1.38 -1.97 -18.38
C VAL A 65 1.93 -1.87 -16.94
N VAL A 66 1.79 -0.71 -16.30
CA VAL A 66 2.22 -0.50 -14.91
C VAL A 66 1.32 -1.23 -13.93
N ILE A 67 0.02 -1.35 -14.22
CA ILE A 67 -0.93 -2.14 -13.43
C ILE A 67 -0.53 -3.62 -13.50
N GLU A 68 -0.36 -4.15 -14.71
CA GLU A 68 0.03 -5.54 -14.94
C GLU A 68 1.36 -5.87 -14.25
N LEU A 69 2.38 -5.01 -14.40
CA LEU A 69 3.68 -5.20 -13.73
C LEU A 69 3.55 -5.26 -12.20
N ARG A 70 2.67 -4.45 -11.62
CA ARG A 70 2.43 -4.48 -10.15
C ARG A 70 1.74 -5.76 -9.71
N GLU A 71 0.85 -6.31 -10.52
CA GLU A 71 0.21 -7.59 -10.23
C GLU A 71 1.24 -8.73 -10.23
N TRP A 72 2.07 -8.79 -11.26
CA TRP A 72 3.20 -9.74 -11.32
C TRP A 72 4.14 -9.59 -10.12
N SER A 73 4.47 -8.36 -9.73
CA SER A 73 5.31 -8.10 -8.54
C SER A 73 4.67 -8.66 -7.26
N ARG A 74 3.37 -8.47 -7.05
CA ARG A 74 2.67 -9.01 -5.88
C ARG A 74 2.63 -10.54 -5.87
N ILE A 75 2.43 -11.15 -7.04
CA ILE A 75 2.47 -12.62 -7.18
C ILE A 75 3.86 -13.13 -6.83
N ALA A 76 4.91 -12.50 -7.37
CA ALA A 76 6.30 -12.88 -7.09
C ALA A 76 6.66 -12.73 -5.60
N GLU A 77 6.25 -11.65 -4.96
CA GLU A 77 6.41 -11.45 -3.51
C GLU A 77 5.69 -12.53 -2.70
N GLY A 78 4.44 -12.85 -3.05
CA GLY A 78 3.66 -13.90 -2.40
C GLY A 78 4.29 -15.28 -2.55
N LEU A 79 4.78 -15.63 -3.75
CA LEU A 79 5.49 -16.87 -4.00
C LEU A 79 6.82 -16.93 -3.24
N GLY A 80 7.57 -15.83 -3.15
CA GLY A 80 8.78 -15.74 -2.36
C GLY A 80 8.53 -15.96 -0.86
N ALA A 81 7.45 -15.39 -0.33
CA ALA A 81 7.03 -15.60 1.05
C ALA A 81 6.63 -17.06 1.31
N GLU A 82 5.86 -17.69 0.40
CA GLU A 82 5.45 -19.09 0.57
C GLU A 82 6.64 -20.04 0.43
N ARG A 83 7.55 -19.79 -0.51
CA ARG A 83 8.82 -20.54 -0.62
C ARG A 83 9.57 -20.49 0.72
N ASN A 84 9.78 -19.30 1.28
CA ASN A 84 10.49 -19.16 2.56
C ASN A 84 9.77 -19.92 3.69
N ARG A 85 8.43 -19.84 3.73
CA ARG A 85 7.61 -20.56 4.71
C ARG A 85 7.76 -22.08 4.58
N LEU A 86 7.73 -22.61 3.37
CA LEU A 86 7.90 -24.03 3.09
C LEU A 86 9.32 -24.49 3.41
N THR A 87 10.35 -23.74 3.03
CA THR A 87 11.74 -24.04 3.37
C THR A 87 11.95 -24.08 4.88
N ASN A 88 11.43 -23.09 5.62
CA ASN A 88 11.55 -23.08 7.08
C ASN A 88 10.84 -24.27 7.72
N ARG A 89 9.63 -24.62 7.24
CA ARG A 89 8.91 -25.80 7.72
C ARG A 89 9.67 -27.10 7.43
N MET A 90 10.23 -27.24 6.22
CA MET A 90 11.04 -28.39 5.86
C MET A 90 12.27 -28.52 6.75
N ARG A 91 13.02 -27.43 6.96
CA ARG A 91 14.18 -27.42 7.87
C ARG A 91 13.79 -27.78 9.29
N GLU A 92 12.67 -27.30 9.80
CA GLU A 92 12.18 -27.69 11.13
C GLU A 92 11.90 -29.20 11.22
N GLN A 93 11.28 -29.79 10.19
CA GLN A 93 11.05 -31.25 10.17
C GLN A 93 12.37 -32.04 10.10
N LEU A 94 13.31 -31.61 9.25
CA LEU A 94 14.64 -32.23 9.16
C LEU A 94 15.39 -32.11 10.48
N TRP A 95 15.34 -30.96 11.15
CA TRP A 95 15.98 -30.77 12.44
C TRP A 95 15.45 -31.75 13.50
N ARG A 96 14.14 -32.03 13.50
CA ARG A 96 13.51 -32.96 14.45
C ARG A 96 13.82 -34.43 14.17
N TYR A 97 13.93 -34.84 12.91
CA TYR A 97 13.97 -36.26 12.54
C TYR A 97 15.28 -36.72 11.89
N PHE A 98 15.99 -35.84 11.19
CA PHE A 98 17.23 -36.15 10.44
C PHE A 98 18.21 -34.96 10.43
N PRO A 99 18.74 -34.53 11.59
CA PRO A 99 19.57 -33.32 11.70
C PRO A 99 20.87 -33.39 10.89
N ALA A 100 21.44 -34.58 10.67
CA ALA A 100 22.65 -34.76 9.86
C ALA A 100 22.49 -34.29 8.39
N LEU A 101 21.26 -34.27 7.87
CA LEU A 101 20.99 -33.79 6.51
C LEU A 101 21.10 -32.26 6.40
N LEU A 102 20.92 -31.54 7.51
CA LEU A 102 21.06 -30.07 7.55
C LEU A 102 22.53 -29.64 7.55
N GLU A 103 23.44 -30.46 8.05
CA GLU A 103 24.89 -30.18 7.98
C GLU A 103 25.40 -30.27 6.54
N LEU A 104 24.84 -31.20 5.75
CA LEU A 104 25.17 -31.36 4.32
C LEU A 104 24.74 -30.14 3.47
N GLU A 105 23.60 -29.51 3.80
CA GLU A 105 23.10 -28.31 3.10
C GLU A 105 24.04 -27.11 3.30
N ASN A 106 24.62 -26.96 4.49
CA ASN A 106 25.55 -25.86 4.81
C ASN A 106 26.92 -26.03 4.14
N ASP A 107 27.40 -27.27 4.00
CA ASP A 107 28.66 -27.57 3.29
C ASP A 107 28.55 -27.30 1.78
N LEU A 108 27.40 -27.62 1.16
CA LEU A 108 27.15 -27.38 -0.27
C LEU A 108 26.95 -25.89 -0.64
N GLY A 109 26.64 -25.03 0.33
CA GLY A 109 26.52 -23.58 0.13
C GLY A 109 27.82 -22.80 0.36
N ALA A 110 28.91 -23.49 0.73
CA ALA A 110 30.22 -22.91 1.06
C ALA A 110 31.25 -23.04 -0.09
N GLU A 111 30.86 -23.59 -1.24
CA GLU A 111 31.65 -23.61 -2.50
C GLU A 111 31.14 -22.63 -3.56
#